data_AF-A0A0M3K9P4-F1
#
_entry.id   AF-A0A0M3K9P4-F1
#
_cell.length_a   1.000
_cell.length_b   1.000
_cell.length_c   1.000
_cell.angle_alpha   90.00
_cell.angle_beta   90.00
_cell.angle_gamma   90.00
#
_symmetry.space_group_name_H-M   'P 1'
#
loop_
_entity.id
_entity.type
_entity.pdbx_description
1 polymer ?
#
loop_
_entity_poly.entity_id
_entity_poly.type
_entity_poly.pdbx_seq_one_letter_code
_entity_poly.pdbx_strand_id
1 'polypeptide(L)'
;MSGEELLRCNYMLPTKKRRCRMLVKKGNLFCGEHSIHDPSKSERVICPNDPKHTVKKDELEKHLATKCNSRLPDEPWIVFNINVANQDRGKTLFVFTDRVDECDNRRPDDEQLSRMSALIQNAIQKVSFCITDRVLTSKQITDHLSSNTHLSGEHRKHLIQLSSIIGYFYLR
;
A
#
# COMPACT_ATOMS: atom_id res chain seq x y z
N MET A 1 6.06 6.31 49.62
CA MET A 1 6.41 5.86 48.25
C MET A 1 6.08 7.01 47.31
N SER A 2 7.06 7.85 47.00
CA SER A 2 6.89 9.01 46.13
C SER A 2 6.58 8.55 44.71
N GLY A 3 5.39 8.86 44.20
CA GLY A 3 5.04 8.58 42.81
C GLY A 3 6.02 9.31 41.89
N GLU A 4 6.73 8.57 41.04
CA GLU A 4 7.53 9.17 39.98
C GLU A 4 6.59 10.02 39.12
N GLU A 5 6.76 11.33 39.20
CA GLU A 5 6.06 12.29 38.36
C GLU A 5 6.37 11.93 36.90
N LEU A 6 5.38 11.37 36.21
CA LEU A 6 5.54 10.93 34.83
C LEU A 6 5.73 12.17 33.94
N LEU A 7 7.00 12.52 33.72
CA LEU A 7 7.39 13.66 32.90
C LEU A 7 6.85 13.48 31.47
N ARG A 8 6.24 14.54 30.95
CA ARG A 8 5.69 14.57 29.58
C ARG A 8 6.64 15.28 28.63
N CYS A 9 6.56 14.92 27.37
CA CYS A 9 7.38 15.49 26.30
C CYS A 9 7.17 17.00 26.16
N ASN A 10 8.28 17.75 26.09
CA ASN A 10 8.26 19.21 25.95
C ASN A 10 7.96 19.73 24.53
N TYR A 11 7.83 18.85 23.54
CA TYR A 11 7.52 19.26 22.18
C TYR A 11 6.12 19.87 22.05
N MET A 12 6.04 21.05 21.42
CA MET A 12 4.80 21.75 21.12
C MET A 12 4.26 21.33 19.75
N LEU A 13 3.05 20.76 19.73
CA LEU A 13 2.38 20.40 18.48
C LEU A 13 1.83 21.69 17.82
N PRO A 14 2.36 22.13 16.65
CA PRO A 14 2.04 23.44 16.08
C PRO A 14 0.55 23.58 15.74
N THR A 15 -0.06 22.55 15.14
CA THR A 15 -1.49 22.53 14.80
C THR A 15 -2.40 22.48 16.03
N LYS A 16 -1.97 21.81 17.10
CA LYS A 16 -2.82 21.52 18.28
C LYS A 16 -2.56 22.46 19.47
N LYS A 17 -1.59 23.37 19.35
CA LYS A 17 -1.19 24.36 20.37
C LYS A 17 -1.04 23.79 21.79
N ARG A 18 -0.56 22.55 21.90
CA ARG A 18 -0.36 21.86 23.18
C ARG A 18 0.90 21.01 23.16
N ARG A 19 1.42 20.69 24.34
CA ARG A 19 2.54 19.74 24.49
C ARG A 19 2.13 18.34 24.07
N CYS A 20 3.11 17.60 23.57
CA CYS A 20 2.96 16.18 23.28
C CYS A 20 2.58 15.42 24.56
N ARG A 21 1.59 14.53 24.47
CA ARG A 21 1.06 13.79 25.64
C ARG A 21 1.95 12.62 26.05
N MET A 22 2.93 12.28 25.23
CA MET A 22 3.78 11.11 25.40
C MET A 22 4.74 11.29 26.58
N LEU A 23 4.99 10.21 27.30
CA LEU A 23 5.91 10.19 28.43
C LEU A 23 7.37 10.22 27.96
N VAL A 24 8.24 10.80 28.79
CA VAL A 24 9.69 10.82 28.56
C VAL A 24 10.38 9.84 29.48
N LYS A 25 11.53 9.32 29.02
CA LYS A 25 12.43 8.56 29.88
C LYS A 25 13.08 9.51 30.88
N LYS A 26 13.44 8.99 32.06
CA LYS A 26 14.17 9.75 33.09
C LYS A 26 15.42 10.41 32.49
N GLY A 27 15.57 11.72 32.68
CA GLY A 27 16.67 12.49 32.12
C GLY A 27 16.54 12.91 30.64
N ASN A 28 15.37 12.70 30.01
CA ASN A 28 15.08 13.20 28.67
C ASN A 28 14.02 14.30 28.71
N LEU A 29 14.14 15.32 27.85
CA LEU A 29 13.13 16.38 27.71
C LEU A 29 12.01 16.02 26.72
N PHE A 30 12.27 15.06 25.83
CA PHE A 30 11.38 14.70 24.73
C PHE A 30 11.14 13.18 24.67
N CYS A 31 9.98 12.79 24.15
CA CYS A 31 9.66 11.38 23.90
C CYS A 31 10.47 10.83 22.73
N GLY A 32 10.38 9.52 22.48
CA GLY A 32 11.13 8.85 21.41
C GLY A 32 11.01 9.54 20.05
N GLU A 33 9.79 9.91 19.64
CA GLU A 33 9.55 10.58 18.35
C GLU A 33 10.11 12.01 18.27
N HIS A 34 10.00 12.79 19.35
CA HIS A 34 10.42 14.20 19.36
C HIS A 34 11.83 14.42 19.90
N SER A 35 12.57 13.35 20.21
CA SER A 35 13.95 13.45 20.71
C SER A 35 14.93 14.08 19.73
N ILE A 36 14.57 14.18 18.44
CA ILE A 36 15.32 14.94 17.43
C ILE A 36 15.39 16.44 17.76
N HIS A 37 14.45 16.97 18.55
CA HIS A 37 14.46 18.37 18.99
C HIS A 37 15.29 18.59 20.27
N ASP A 38 15.90 17.54 20.82
CA ASP A 38 16.80 17.64 21.96
C ASP A 38 18.22 18.00 21.45
N PRO A 39 18.72 19.22 21.70
CA PRO A 39 20.05 19.61 21.27
C PRO A 39 21.15 18.76 21.93
N SER A 40 20.86 18.10 23.05
CA SER A 40 21.79 17.22 23.76
C SER A 40 21.77 15.76 23.28
N LYS A 41 20.76 15.34 22.49
CA LYS A 41 20.57 13.95 22.02
C LYS A 41 20.42 13.87 20.49
N SER A 42 21.08 14.78 19.80
CA SER A 42 20.95 15.09 18.36
C SER A 42 21.44 13.99 17.39
N GLU A 43 21.38 12.72 17.75
CA GLU A 43 21.88 11.63 16.89
C GLU A 43 20.77 10.86 16.17
N ARG A 44 19.56 11.42 16.02
CA ARG A 44 18.51 10.75 15.21
C ARG A 44 18.52 11.28 13.78
N VAL A 45 18.48 10.36 12.83
CA VAL A 45 18.39 10.64 11.39
C VAL A 45 17.03 10.19 10.86
N ILE A 46 16.55 10.87 9.82
CA ILE A 46 15.35 10.44 9.09
C ILE A 46 15.65 9.07 8.44
N CYS A 47 14.68 8.15 8.48
CA CYS A 47 14.87 6.84 7.86
C CYS A 47 15.00 6.96 6.34
N PRO A 48 16.04 6.38 5.73
CA PRO A 48 16.19 6.35 4.28
C PRO A 48 15.00 5.69 3.57
N ASN A 49 14.42 4.61 4.10
CA ASN A 49 13.33 3.92 3.43
C ASN A 49 11.96 4.61 3.59
N ASP A 50 11.79 5.49 4.58
CA ASP A 50 10.54 6.18 4.84
C ASP A 50 10.77 7.48 5.64
N PRO A 51 10.55 8.66 5.03
CA PRO A 51 10.81 9.93 5.69
C PRO A 51 9.83 10.27 6.81
N LYS A 52 8.77 9.47 7.01
CA LYS A 52 7.76 9.70 8.06
C LYS A 52 8.25 9.36 9.47
N HIS A 53 9.39 8.68 9.62
CA HIS A 53 9.96 8.36 10.93
C HIS A 53 11.46 8.61 11.02
N THR A 54 11.96 8.66 12.26
CA THR A 54 13.37 8.85 12.58
C THR A 54 13.93 7.67 13.35
N VAL A 55 15.23 7.41 13.17
CA VAL A 55 15.97 6.32 13.80
C VAL A 55 17.21 6.92 14.45
N LYS A 56 17.69 6.35 15.55
CA LYS A 56 19.01 6.76 16.05
C LYS A 56 20.10 6.34 15.04
N LYS A 57 21.12 7.16 14.91
CA LYS A 57 22.22 7.01 13.94
C LYS A 57 22.99 5.72 14.18
N ASP A 58 23.25 5.38 15.45
CA ASP A 58 23.87 4.13 15.89
C ASP A 58 23.01 2.88 15.62
N GLU A 59 21.69 3.02 15.62
CA GLU A 59 20.74 1.94 15.36
C GLU A 59 20.27 1.86 13.89
N LEU A 60 20.77 2.72 13.00
CA LEU A 60 20.27 2.87 11.63
C LEU A 60 20.40 1.57 10.82
N GLU A 61 21.58 0.95 10.83
CA GLU A 61 21.84 -0.29 10.08
C GLU A 61 20.91 -1.42 10.55
N LYS A 62 20.80 -1.60 11.86
CA LYS A 62 19.92 -2.61 12.46
C LYS A 62 18.46 -2.35 12.12
N HIS A 63 18.03 -1.09 12.13
CA HIS A 63 16.68 -0.70 11.73
C HIS A 63 16.39 -1.07 10.28
N LEU A 64 17.27 -0.66 9.34
CA LEU A 64 17.10 -0.93 7.91
C LEU A 64 17.07 -2.42 7.60
N ALA A 65 17.85 -3.23 8.32
CA ALA A 65 17.90 -4.67 8.11
C ALA A 65 16.67 -5.41 8.68
N THR A 66 16.13 -4.99 9.83
CA THR A 66 15.20 -5.85 10.60
C THR A 66 13.92 -5.20 11.09
N LYS A 67 13.89 -3.88 11.29
CA LYS A 67 12.77 -3.21 11.99
C LYS A 67 11.98 -2.24 11.11
N CYS A 68 12.53 -1.83 9.98
CA CYS A 68 11.86 -0.89 9.10
C CYS A 68 10.65 -1.57 8.44
N ASN A 69 9.45 -1.04 8.67
CA ASN A 69 8.23 -1.52 8.01
C ASN A 69 8.25 -1.25 6.50
N SER A 70 9.03 -0.26 6.08
CA SER A 70 9.21 0.13 4.67
C SER A 70 10.38 -0.61 4.01
N ARG A 71 10.94 -1.63 4.68
CA ARG A 71 11.92 -2.55 4.10
C ARG A 71 11.22 -3.48 3.12
N LEU A 72 11.82 -3.69 1.95
CA LEU A 72 11.38 -4.70 1.01
C LEU A 72 11.67 -6.11 1.56
N PRO A 73 10.71 -7.03 1.51
CA PRO A 73 10.96 -8.42 1.87
C PRO A 73 11.87 -9.08 0.83
N ASP A 74 12.60 -10.11 1.25
CA ASP A 74 13.51 -10.87 0.40
C ASP A 74 12.74 -12.05 -0.22
N GLU A 75 11.93 -11.74 -1.23
CA GLU A 75 11.08 -12.72 -1.90
C GLU A 75 11.54 -12.94 -3.34
N PRO A 76 11.53 -14.17 -3.88
CA PRO A 76 12.03 -14.47 -5.22
C PRO A 76 11.38 -13.69 -6.37
N TRP A 77 10.14 -13.23 -6.17
CA TRP A 77 9.41 -12.44 -7.16
C TRP A 77 9.69 -10.94 -7.06
N ILE A 78 10.45 -10.47 -6.08
CA ILE A 78 10.85 -9.07 -5.94
C ILE A 78 12.14 -8.86 -6.73
N VAL A 79 12.01 -8.29 -7.92
CA VAL A 79 13.10 -8.07 -8.87
C VAL A 79 13.31 -6.58 -9.10
N PHE A 80 14.50 -6.13 -8.72
CA PHE A 80 14.92 -4.74 -8.86
C PHE A 80 14.83 -4.26 -10.32
N ASN A 81 14.34 -3.04 -10.53
CA ASN A 81 14.07 -2.43 -11.84
C ASN A 81 13.00 -3.13 -12.71
N ILE A 82 12.35 -4.19 -12.22
CA ILE A 82 11.18 -4.81 -12.88
C ILE A 82 9.91 -4.43 -12.13
N ASN A 83 9.81 -4.79 -10.85
CA ASN A 83 8.62 -4.54 -10.02
C ASN A 83 8.94 -3.74 -8.74
N VAL A 84 10.18 -3.27 -8.62
CA VAL A 84 10.64 -2.34 -7.58
C VAL A 84 11.40 -1.20 -8.25
N ALA A 85 10.97 0.04 -7.98
CA ALA A 85 11.71 1.22 -8.39
C ALA A 85 13.01 1.35 -7.60
N ASN A 86 14.04 1.86 -8.28
CA ASN A 86 15.43 1.97 -7.83
C ASN A 86 15.52 2.57 -6.41
N GLN A 87 15.75 1.73 -5.39
CA GLN A 87 16.18 2.17 -4.06
C GLN A 87 17.72 2.14 -4.05
N ASP A 88 18.35 3.21 -4.53
CA ASP A 88 19.79 3.34 -4.34
C ASP A 88 20.09 3.34 -2.83
N ARG A 89 20.77 2.28 -2.39
CA ARG A 89 21.20 2.07 -1.01
C ARG A 89 21.97 3.32 -0.54
N GLY A 90 21.35 4.12 0.32
CA GLY A 90 21.96 5.32 0.92
C GLY A 90 21.71 6.64 0.19
N LYS A 91 20.95 6.65 -0.91
CA LYS A 91 20.47 7.88 -1.57
C LYS A 91 18.98 7.78 -1.89
N THR A 92 18.16 7.60 -0.87
CA THR A 92 16.86 8.30 -0.85
C THR A 92 17.15 9.78 -0.63
N LEU A 93 17.71 10.38 -1.66
CA LEU A 93 17.64 11.80 -1.86
C LEU A 93 16.23 12.07 -2.38
N PHE A 94 15.21 11.90 -1.54
CA PHE A 94 14.11 12.88 -1.55
C PHE A 94 14.72 14.17 -0.98
N VAL A 95 15.66 14.75 -1.72
CA VAL A 95 15.92 16.16 -1.55
C VAL A 95 14.63 16.81 -1.98
N PHE A 96 13.98 17.44 -1.01
CA PHE A 96 13.14 18.60 -1.27
C PHE A 96 14.02 19.65 -2.00
N THR A 97 14.38 19.39 -3.24
CA THR A 97 14.49 20.44 -4.24
C THR A 97 13.08 20.60 -4.74
N ASP A 98 12.64 21.85 -4.89
CA ASP A 98 11.38 22.24 -5.52
C ASP A 98 11.29 21.86 -7.01
N ARG A 99 11.86 20.72 -7.38
CA ARG A 99 11.82 20.09 -8.68
C ARG A 99 11.24 18.72 -8.46
N VAL A 100 9.97 18.59 -8.81
CA VAL A 100 9.23 17.34 -8.96
C VAL A 100 10.11 16.43 -9.82
N ASP A 101 10.83 15.53 -9.17
CA ASP A 101 11.77 14.62 -9.83
C ASP A 101 11.01 13.85 -10.90
N GLU A 102 11.60 13.80 -12.08
CA GLU A 102 11.09 13.28 -13.36
C GLU A 102 10.68 11.78 -13.34
N CYS A 103 10.60 11.16 -12.16
CA CYS A 103 10.12 9.79 -11.96
C CYS A 103 8.58 9.66 -11.86
N ASP A 104 7.85 10.77 -11.68
CA ASP A 104 6.36 10.81 -11.72
C ASP A 104 5.81 10.74 -13.15
N ASN A 105 6.67 10.91 -14.17
CA ASN A 105 6.29 10.93 -15.59
C ASN A 105 6.29 9.55 -16.27
N ARG A 106 6.19 8.44 -15.53
CA ARG A 106 5.91 7.12 -16.15
C ARG A 106 4.43 6.89 -16.43
N ARG A 107 3.58 7.91 -16.29
CA ARG A 107 2.21 7.83 -16.78
C ARG A 107 2.26 7.70 -18.29
N PRO A 108 1.76 6.60 -18.88
CA PRO A 108 1.75 6.48 -20.32
C PRO A 108 0.92 7.62 -20.92
N ASP A 109 1.43 8.24 -21.98
CA ASP A 109 0.67 9.26 -22.71
C ASP A 109 -0.54 8.63 -23.42
N ASP A 110 -1.47 9.48 -23.89
CA ASP A 110 -2.71 9.02 -24.52
C ASP A 110 -2.45 8.15 -25.78
N GLU A 111 -1.33 8.37 -26.47
CA GLU A 111 -0.93 7.59 -27.65
C GLU A 111 -0.44 6.20 -27.24
N GLN A 112 0.37 6.10 -26.18
CA GLN A 112 0.81 4.86 -25.56
C GLN A 112 -0.39 4.05 -25.05
N LEU A 113 -1.34 4.70 -24.36
CA LEU A 113 -2.58 4.06 -23.92
C LEU A 113 -3.42 3.55 -25.09
N SER A 114 -3.54 4.35 -26.16
CA SER A 114 -4.28 3.97 -27.36
C SER A 114 -3.64 2.77 -28.06
N ARG A 115 -2.31 2.74 -28.18
CA ARG A 115 -1.56 1.59 -28.71
C ARG A 115 -1.78 0.33 -27.87
N MET A 116 -1.68 0.45 -26.54
CA MET A 116 -1.92 -0.68 -25.63
C MET A 116 -3.36 -1.21 -25.77
N SER A 117 -4.35 -0.33 -25.83
CA SER A 117 -5.75 -0.69 -26.04
C SER A 117 -5.93 -1.45 -27.36
N ALA A 118 -5.34 -0.96 -28.46
CA ALA A 118 -5.41 -1.62 -29.76
C ALA A 118 -4.77 -3.02 -29.75
N LEU A 119 -3.63 -3.20 -29.07
CA LEU A 119 -2.98 -4.50 -28.92
C LEU A 119 -3.87 -5.50 -28.17
N ILE A 120 -4.49 -5.06 -27.06
CA ILE A 120 -5.40 -5.89 -26.27
C ILE A 120 -6.63 -6.28 -27.11
N GLN A 121 -7.25 -5.32 -27.80
CA GLN A 121 -8.40 -5.59 -28.66
C GLN A 121 -8.06 -6.57 -29.79
N ASN A 122 -6.90 -6.41 -30.43
CA ASN A 122 -6.44 -7.33 -31.47
C ASN A 122 -6.21 -8.75 -30.93
N ALA A 123 -5.60 -8.87 -29.75
CA ALA A 123 -5.40 -10.15 -29.08
C ALA A 123 -6.74 -10.82 -28.76
N ILE A 124 -7.69 -10.08 -28.19
CA ILE A 124 -9.05 -10.56 -27.90
C ILE A 124 -9.75 -11.03 -29.18
N GLN A 125 -9.70 -10.24 -30.26
CA GLN A 125 -10.32 -10.60 -31.54
C GLN A 125 -9.72 -11.88 -32.13
N LYS A 126 -8.41 -12.10 -31.97
CA LYS A 126 -7.74 -13.32 -32.44
C LYS A 126 -8.10 -14.56 -31.63
N VAL A 127 -8.55 -14.43 -30.39
CA VAL A 127 -8.93 -15.58 -29.55
C VAL A 127 -10.44 -15.71 -29.38
N SER A 128 -11.23 -14.70 -29.77
CA SER A 128 -12.68 -14.67 -29.52
C SER A 128 -13.41 -15.87 -30.10
N PHE A 129 -12.99 -16.35 -31.27
CA PHE A 129 -13.60 -17.53 -31.91
C PHE A 129 -13.25 -18.85 -31.20
N CYS A 130 -12.21 -18.88 -30.37
CA CYS A 130 -11.82 -20.05 -29.58
C CYS A 130 -12.45 -20.04 -28.18
N ILE A 131 -12.99 -18.90 -27.73
CA ILE A 131 -13.57 -18.77 -26.39
C ILE A 131 -15.04 -19.16 -26.47
N THR A 132 -15.38 -20.29 -25.83
CA THR A 132 -16.77 -20.69 -25.64
C THR A 132 -17.24 -20.20 -24.27
N ASP A 133 -18.10 -19.18 -24.25
CA ASP A 133 -18.79 -18.77 -23.03
C ASP A 133 -19.87 -19.80 -22.69
N ARG A 134 -19.73 -20.44 -21.52
CA ARG A 134 -20.71 -21.40 -21.02
C ARG A 134 -21.11 -21.06 -19.60
N VAL A 135 -22.37 -20.64 -19.46
CA VAL A 135 -23.03 -20.39 -18.17
C VAL A 135 -23.98 -21.52 -17.91
N LEU A 136 -23.77 -22.26 -16.81
CA LEU A 136 -24.68 -23.33 -16.40
C LEU A 136 -25.74 -22.76 -15.47
N THR A 137 -26.99 -23.12 -15.69
CA THR A 137 -28.11 -22.70 -14.84
C THR A 137 -29.04 -23.87 -14.60
N SER A 138 -29.59 -23.98 -13.38
CA SER A 138 -30.60 -24.97 -13.07
C SER A 138 -32.02 -24.43 -13.30
N LYS A 139 -32.98 -25.33 -13.50
CA LYS A 139 -34.40 -24.98 -13.64
C LYS A 139 -34.90 -24.16 -12.44
N GLN A 140 -34.50 -24.53 -11.23
CA GLN A 140 -34.87 -23.85 -9.99
C GLN A 140 -34.43 -22.39 -9.98
N ILE A 141 -33.21 -22.11 -10.47
CA ILE A 141 -32.68 -20.74 -10.52
C ILE A 141 -33.39 -19.94 -11.62
N THR A 142 -33.64 -20.53 -12.78
CA THR A 142 -34.41 -19.88 -13.85
C THR A 142 -35.84 -19.54 -13.39
N ASP A 143 -36.51 -20.47 -12.72
CA ASP A 143 -37.87 -20.30 -12.18
C ASP A 143 -37.89 -19.25 -11.04
N HIS A 144 -36.86 -19.22 -10.20
CA HIS A 144 -36.73 -18.21 -9.15
C HIS A 144 -36.51 -16.81 -9.75
N LEU A 145 -35.67 -16.69 -10.78
CA LEU A 145 -35.39 -15.43 -11.45
C LEU A 145 -36.58 -14.90 -12.26
N SER A 146 -37.43 -15.77 -12.80
CA SER A 146 -38.67 -15.37 -13.48
C SER A 146 -39.75 -14.95 -12.49
N SER A 147 -39.84 -15.63 -11.34
CA SER A 147 -40.80 -15.30 -10.28
C SER A 147 -40.43 -14.04 -9.49
N ASN A 148 -39.14 -13.67 -9.45
CA ASN A 148 -38.64 -12.52 -8.68
C ASN A 148 -38.04 -11.44 -9.58
N THR A 149 -38.90 -10.75 -10.33
CA THR A 149 -38.51 -9.65 -11.24
C THR A 149 -38.02 -8.40 -10.51
N HIS A 150 -38.33 -8.25 -9.23
CA HIS A 150 -37.90 -7.11 -8.40
C HIS A 150 -36.42 -7.16 -7.98
N LEU A 151 -35.73 -8.28 -8.23
CA LEU A 151 -34.31 -8.43 -7.91
C LEU A 151 -33.46 -7.46 -8.74
N SER A 152 -32.52 -6.78 -8.09
CA SER A 152 -31.55 -5.92 -8.78
C SER A 152 -30.69 -6.73 -9.76
N GLY A 153 -30.17 -6.06 -10.80
CA GLY A 153 -29.30 -6.69 -11.79
C GLY A 153 -28.07 -7.38 -11.16
N GLU A 154 -27.53 -6.82 -10.08
CA GLU A 154 -26.41 -7.40 -9.33
C GLU A 154 -26.80 -8.72 -8.65
N HIS A 155 -27.94 -8.76 -7.95
CA HIS A 155 -28.40 -9.98 -7.30
C HIS A 155 -28.70 -11.08 -8.32
N ARG A 156 -29.31 -10.73 -9.45
CA ARG A 156 -29.57 -11.67 -10.55
C ARG A 156 -28.26 -12.24 -11.12
N LYS A 157 -27.26 -11.38 -11.35
CA LYS A 157 -25.93 -11.78 -11.81
C LYS A 157 -25.28 -12.74 -10.81
N HIS A 158 -25.33 -12.43 -9.53
CA HIS A 158 -24.73 -13.28 -8.49
C HIS A 158 -25.38 -14.67 -8.43
N LEU A 159 -26.71 -14.75 -8.49
CA LEU A 159 -27.42 -16.03 -8.52
C LEU A 159 -27.04 -16.89 -9.72
N ILE A 160 -26.94 -16.28 -10.91
CA ILE A 160 -26.51 -16.99 -12.13
C ILE A 160 -25.06 -17.46 -12.00
N GLN A 161 -24.16 -16.62 -11.47
CA GLN A 161 -22.76 -16.97 -11.27
C GLN A 161 -22.60 -18.15 -10.29
N LEU A 162 -23.26 -18.09 -9.13
CA LEU A 162 -23.26 -19.18 -8.15
C LEU A 162 -23.84 -20.46 -8.75
N SER A 163 -24.97 -20.37 -9.44
CA SER A 163 -25.58 -21.53 -10.11
C SER A 163 -24.63 -22.16 -11.13
N SER A 164 -23.89 -21.33 -11.88
CA SER A 164 -22.94 -21.80 -12.89
C SER A 164 -21.76 -22.51 -12.26
N ILE A 165 -21.16 -21.92 -11.22
CA ILE A 165 -20.06 -22.53 -10.46
C ILE A 165 -20.49 -23.89 -9.90
N ILE A 166 -21.68 -23.95 -9.28
CA ILE A 166 -22.23 -25.20 -8.75
C ILE A 166 -22.43 -26.23 -9.87
N GLY A 167 -22.98 -25.81 -11.02
CA GLY A 167 -23.16 -26.69 -12.18
C GLY A 167 -21.87 -27.35 -12.64
N TYR A 168 -20.75 -26.63 -12.64
CA TYR A 168 -19.45 -27.19 -13.00
C TYR A 168 -18.91 -28.21 -11.99
N PHE A 169 -19.26 -28.09 -10.70
CA PHE A 169 -18.90 -29.11 -9.71
C PHE A 169 -19.61 -30.44 -9.93
N TYR A 170 -20.82 -30.42 -10.51
CA TYR A 170 -21.60 -31.63 -10.79
C TYR A 170 -21.33 -32.26 -12.17
N LEU A 171 -20.56 -31.60 -13.05
CA LEU A 171 -20.16 -32.13 -14.36
C LEU A 171 -18.84 -32.92 -14.32
N ARG A 172 -18.29 -33.18 -13.14
CA ARG A 172 -16.99 -33.80 -12.93
C ARG A 172 -17.11 -35.26 -12.49
#